data_AF-A0A8X8Z8J0-F1
#
_entry.id   AF-A0A8X8Z8J0-F1
#
_cell.length_a   1.000
_cell.length_b   1.000
_cell.length_c   1.000
_cell.angle_alpha   90.00
_cell.angle_beta   90.00
_cell.angle_gamma   90.00
#
_symmetry.space_group_name_H-M   'P 1'
#
loop_
_entity.id
_entity.type
_entity.pdbx_description
1 polymer ?
#
loop_
_entity_poly.entity_id
_entity_poly.type
_entity_poly.pdbx_seq_one_letter_code
_entity_poly.pdbx_strand_id
1 'polypeptide(L)'
;MALVGCAVVYWCSLVWITTQLSLSQGAQYEHPAQYRYPFIKPASSFSSVPSSSAWVNPAAAYDYIIVGGGTAGCPLAATLSRNYSVLLLERGGTPFANSNVSFMQNFHITLADISEKSASQMFISTDGVFNARARVLGGGTCINAGFYTRASASEIEKAGWDAELVNESYPWVENQIVHRPDFGPWQRAIRDSLLEVGVAPFNGFTYDHLFGTKVGGTIFDRFGRRHTAAELLASANPNNLHVLVRATVQRIEFDTTGKRPKAVGVIFKDENGKTHRAVLSKRSRSEIIVSSGAIGSPHLLLLSGIGPKADLEKFNIPVVLDNRFVGKNMSDNPMNTIFVPSKTPVKQSLIQTVGITKAGVYIEASSGFGQNKSSIHCDHGLASAEIGQLSTIPPKQRTHAAIHGFKNRKRNLPVEAFQGGFILEKIARPLSQGEVKLSNTNVDENPSITFNYFSHPDDLARCVEGIRIVEKLLKSKPFSNYTQLDDDVVEKLLNMSIEANVNLIPRHTNDTKSLEQFCKDTVITIWHYHGGCHVGKVVGPDYRVLGVDRLRVVDGSTFFDSPGTNPQATVMMLGRYVGVKILRERLGEAARV
;
A
#
# COMPACT_ATOMS: atom_id res chain seq x y z
N MET A 1 72.48 25.54 -2.44
CA MET A 1 71.26 25.79 -3.24
C MET A 1 70.79 24.49 -3.89
N ALA A 2 70.03 23.67 -3.18
CA ALA A 2 69.40 22.47 -3.74
C ALA A 2 68.34 21.96 -2.77
N LEU A 3 67.11 22.46 -2.89
CA LEU A 3 65.92 21.88 -2.25
C LEU A 3 64.64 22.41 -2.92
N VAL A 4 64.58 22.36 -4.25
CA VAL A 4 63.33 22.48 -5.03
C VAL A 4 63.49 21.59 -6.25
N GLY A 5 63.10 20.32 -6.16
CA GLY A 5 63.29 19.40 -7.29
C GLY A 5 62.80 17.96 -7.14
N CYS A 6 62.41 17.50 -5.95
CA CYS A 6 61.92 16.12 -5.75
C CYS A 6 60.42 16.00 -5.41
N ALA A 7 59.69 17.09 -5.21
CA ALA A 7 58.28 17.03 -4.82
C ALA A 7 57.28 17.04 -6.00
N VAL A 8 57.74 17.29 -7.24
CA VAL A 8 56.82 17.44 -8.39
C VAL A 8 56.67 16.16 -9.22
N VAL A 9 57.58 15.18 -9.09
CA VAL A 9 57.53 13.96 -9.91
C VAL A 9 56.66 12.86 -9.29
N TYR A 10 56.49 12.82 -7.97
CA TYR A 10 55.66 11.80 -7.30
C TYR A 10 54.15 12.04 -7.36
N TRP A 11 53.71 13.27 -7.69
CA TRP A 11 52.28 13.57 -7.83
C TRP A 11 51.73 13.30 -9.24
N CYS A 12 52.56 13.31 -10.27
CA CYS A 12 52.08 13.04 -11.64
C CYS A 12 51.88 11.54 -11.93
N SER A 13 52.59 10.63 -11.26
CA SER A 13 52.45 9.17 -11.46
C SER A 13 51.21 8.58 -10.77
N LEU A 14 50.83 9.13 -9.61
CA LEU A 14 49.64 8.68 -8.86
C LEU A 14 48.34 9.20 -9.49
N VAL A 15 48.37 10.37 -10.14
CA VAL A 15 47.21 10.90 -10.88
C VAL A 15 47.01 10.14 -12.20
N TRP A 16 48.06 9.61 -12.82
CA TRP A 16 47.92 8.79 -14.04
C TRP A 16 47.40 7.37 -13.79
N ILE A 17 47.75 6.73 -12.66
CA ILE A 17 47.22 5.40 -12.30
C ILE A 17 45.76 5.48 -11.82
N THR A 18 45.37 6.59 -11.17
CA THR A 18 43.98 6.81 -10.75
C THR A 18 43.06 7.27 -11.89
N THR A 19 43.59 7.89 -12.94
CA THR A 19 42.81 8.29 -14.13
C THR A 19 42.69 7.19 -15.20
N GLN A 20 43.57 6.18 -15.23
CA GLN A 20 43.35 5.00 -16.08
C GLN A 20 42.50 3.90 -15.42
N LEU A 21 42.40 3.85 -14.09
CA LEU A 21 41.40 3.02 -13.39
C LEU A 21 40.00 3.64 -13.41
N SER A 22 39.86 4.93 -13.77
CA SER A 22 38.57 5.61 -13.91
C SER A 22 38.01 5.66 -15.34
N LEU A 23 38.70 5.07 -16.32
CA LEU A 23 38.29 5.11 -17.74
C LEU A 23 38.09 3.73 -18.39
N SER A 24 38.01 2.67 -17.58
CA SER A 24 37.65 1.31 -18.05
C SER A 24 36.52 0.62 -17.25
N GLN A 25 35.85 1.32 -16.33
CA GLN A 25 34.68 0.79 -15.60
C GLN A 25 33.33 1.27 -16.17
N GLY A 26 33.27 1.49 -17.49
CA GLY A 26 32.03 1.71 -18.24
C GLY A 26 31.33 0.42 -18.70
N ALA A 27 31.81 -0.75 -18.25
CA ALA A 27 31.17 -2.03 -18.54
C ALA A 27 30.19 -2.37 -17.43
N GLN A 28 28.90 -2.29 -17.76
CA GLN A 28 27.75 -2.98 -17.16
C GLN A 28 28.00 -3.62 -15.78
N TYR A 29 27.72 -2.90 -14.70
CA TYR A 29 27.22 -3.54 -13.49
C TYR A 29 25.79 -4.01 -13.80
N GLU A 30 25.67 -5.20 -14.37
CA GLU A 30 24.40 -5.92 -14.39
C GLU A 30 23.92 -6.06 -12.94
N HIS A 31 22.79 -5.44 -12.62
CA HIS A 31 22.25 -5.44 -11.27
C HIS A 31 22.03 -6.91 -10.81
N PRO A 32 22.44 -7.31 -9.60
CA PRO A 32 22.19 -8.67 -9.09
C PRO A 32 20.71 -9.10 -9.13
N ALA A 33 19.78 -8.13 -9.11
CA ALA A 33 18.35 -8.36 -9.27
C ALA A 33 17.95 -8.89 -10.66
N GLN A 34 18.71 -8.54 -11.71
CA GLN A 34 18.46 -8.94 -13.09
C GLN A 34 18.67 -10.45 -13.29
N TYR A 35 19.65 -11.02 -12.59
CA TYR A 35 19.89 -12.47 -12.53
C TYR A 35 18.81 -13.21 -11.75
N ARG A 36 18.28 -12.61 -10.67
CA ARG A 36 17.26 -13.25 -9.83
C ARG A 36 15.87 -13.26 -10.46
N TYR A 37 15.57 -12.28 -11.33
CA TYR A 37 14.25 -12.11 -11.95
C TYR A 37 14.33 -11.89 -13.47
N PRO A 38 14.81 -12.88 -14.25
CA PRO A 38 15.05 -12.73 -15.70
C PRO A 38 13.75 -12.48 -16.52
N PHE A 39 12.61 -12.79 -15.93
CA PHE A 39 11.28 -12.60 -16.53
C PHE A 39 10.70 -11.20 -16.36
N ILE A 40 11.34 -10.30 -15.59
CA ILE A 40 10.89 -8.91 -15.44
C ILE A 40 11.50 -8.06 -16.54
N LYS A 41 10.64 -7.46 -17.37
CA LYS A 41 11.04 -6.63 -18.52
C LYS A 41 10.23 -5.33 -18.56
N PRO A 42 10.76 -4.26 -19.17
CA PRO A 42 9.96 -3.07 -19.47
C PRO A 42 8.84 -3.41 -20.47
N ALA A 43 7.73 -2.68 -20.39
CA ALA A 43 6.56 -2.90 -21.24
C ALA A 43 6.87 -2.73 -22.73
N SER A 44 7.79 -1.83 -23.10
CA SER A 44 8.23 -1.63 -24.49
C SER A 44 8.89 -2.86 -25.15
N SER A 45 9.39 -3.80 -24.34
CA SER A 45 9.92 -5.07 -24.84
C SER A 45 8.85 -6.02 -25.38
N PHE A 46 7.58 -5.73 -25.11
CA PHE A 46 6.47 -6.52 -25.61
C PHE A 46 6.33 -6.35 -27.11
N SER A 47 6.66 -7.40 -27.85
CA SER A 47 6.50 -7.43 -29.30
C SER A 47 5.05 -7.73 -29.66
N SER A 48 4.24 -6.68 -29.83
CA SER A 48 2.96 -6.78 -30.53
C SER A 48 3.23 -6.91 -32.04
N VAL A 49 2.82 -8.02 -32.67
CA VAL A 49 2.88 -8.16 -34.13
C VAL A 49 1.96 -7.09 -34.77
N PRO A 50 2.37 -6.40 -35.86
CA PRO A 50 1.52 -5.39 -36.51
C PRO A 50 0.24 -6.02 -37.09
N SER A 51 -0.87 -5.31 -36.98
CA SER A 51 -2.22 -5.76 -37.33
C SER A 51 -2.52 -5.84 -38.84
N SER A 52 -1.55 -6.18 -39.68
CA SER A 52 -1.69 -6.09 -41.16
C SER A 52 -1.32 -7.34 -41.95
N SER A 53 -1.33 -8.54 -41.36
CA SER A 53 -1.28 -9.76 -42.17
C SER A 53 -2.16 -10.87 -41.59
N ALA A 54 -3.13 -11.28 -42.39
CA ALA A 54 -4.04 -12.39 -42.14
C ALA A 54 -3.33 -13.73 -42.41
N TRP A 55 -2.25 -14.04 -41.69
CA TRP A 55 -1.71 -15.39 -41.60
C TRP A 55 -1.15 -15.60 -40.19
N VAL A 56 -1.73 -16.57 -39.50
CA VAL A 56 -1.64 -16.82 -38.06
C VAL A 56 -0.20 -17.09 -37.62
N ASN A 57 0.36 -16.17 -36.84
CA ASN A 57 1.35 -16.48 -35.83
C ASN A 57 0.80 -15.89 -34.53
N PRO A 58 0.40 -16.69 -33.53
CA PRO A 58 -0.37 -16.17 -32.40
C PRO A 58 0.49 -15.14 -31.66
N ALA A 59 -0.01 -13.90 -31.55
CA ALA A 59 0.42 -12.99 -30.50
C ALA A 59 0.55 -13.82 -29.22
N ALA A 60 1.69 -13.75 -28.51
CA ALA A 60 1.99 -14.62 -27.37
C ALA A 60 0.77 -14.67 -26.43
N ALA A 61 -0.01 -15.74 -26.53
CA ALA A 61 -1.30 -15.83 -25.87
C ALA A 61 -1.07 -16.48 -24.52
N TYR A 62 -1.67 -15.92 -23.48
CA TYR A 62 -1.41 -16.35 -22.11
C TYR A 62 -2.59 -17.13 -21.56
N ASP A 63 -2.31 -18.16 -20.77
CA ASP A 63 -3.36 -18.84 -20.02
C ASP A 63 -3.98 -17.89 -19.00
N TYR A 64 -3.16 -17.05 -18.37
CA TYR A 64 -3.63 -16.02 -17.44
C TYR A 64 -2.94 -14.68 -17.72
N ILE A 65 -3.74 -13.62 -17.71
CA ILE A 65 -3.25 -12.24 -17.67
C ILE A 65 -3.65 -11.66 -16.32
N ILE A 66 -2.67 -11.29 -15.52
CA ILE A 66 -2.87 -10.65 -14.22
C ILE A 66 -2.59 -9.15 -14.38
N VAL A 67 -3.58 -8.34 -14.03
CA VAL A 67 -3.49 -6.88 -14.09
C VAL A 67 -3.24 -6.34 -12.69
N GLY A 68 -2.05 -5.80 -12.45
CA GLY A 68 -1.59 -5.32 -11.15
C GLY A 68 -0.60 -6.28 -10.50
N GLY A 69 0.68 -5.90 -10.49
CA GLY A 69 1.77 -6.61 -9.82
C GLY A 69 1.85 -6.25 -8.33
N GLY A 70 0.71 -6.25 -7.65
CA GLY A 70 0.58 -5.79 -6.28
C GLY A 70 0.71 -6.89 -5.22
N THR A 71 0.25 -6.55 -4.00
CA THR A 71 0.26 -7.43 -2.83
C THR A 71 -0.36 -8.81 -3.08
N ALA A 72 -1.49 -8.88 -3.80
CA ALA A 72 -2.12 -10.15 -4.19
C ALA A 72 -1.61 -10.67 -5.54
N GLY A 73 -1.33 -9.77 -6.49
CA GLY A 73 -0.96 -10.13 -7.86
C GLY A 73 0.36 -10.88 -7.98
N CYS A 74 1.38 -10.50 -7.19
CA CYS A 74 2.67 -11.19 -7.21
C CYS A 74 2.59 -12.66 -6.76
N PRO A 75 2.08 -13.01 -5.56
CA PRO A 75 1.96 -14.41 -5.13
C PRO A 75 1.00 -15.21 -6.02
N LEU A 76 -0.05 -14.59 -6.57
CA LEU A 76 -0.94 -15.21 -7.55
C LEU A 76 -0.18 -15.61 -8.83
N ALA A 77 0.59 -14.67 -9.40
CA ALA A 77 1.37 -14.91 -10.62
C ALA A 77 2.42 -15.99 -10.42
N ALA A 78 3.17 -15.92 -9.30
CA ALA A 78 4.16 -16.92 -8.95
C ALA A 78 3.54 -18.32 -8.86
N THR A 79 2.36 -18.42 -8.24
CA THR A 79 1.64 -19.68 -8.07
C THR A 79 1.15 -20.24 -9.41
N LEU A 80 0.40 -19.46 -10.19
CA LEU A 80 -0.16 -19.93 -11.48
C LEU A 80 0.93 -20.30 -12.51
N SER A 81 2.07 -19.60 -12.49
CA SER A 81 3.19 -19.86 -13.40
C SER A 81 3.75 -21.28 -13.29
N ARG A 82 3.50 -21.99 -12.19
CA ARG A 82 4.00 -23.37 -12.01
C ARG A 82 3.52 -24.32 -13.10
N ASN A 83 2.32 -24.11 -13.65
CA ASN A 83 1.73 -25.00 -14.66
C ASN A 83 1.22 -24.29 -15.91
N TYR A 84 1.15 -22.95 -15.91
CA TYR A 84 0.48 -22.18 -16.97
C TYR A 84 1.29 -20.98 -17.41
N SER A 85 1.08 -20.51 -18.65
CA SER A 85 1.69 -19.26 -19.11
C SER A 85 0.99 -18.05 -18.50
N VAL A 86 1.75 -17.18 -17.84
CA VAL A 86 1.23 -16.04 -17.09
C VAL A 86 1.89 -14.75 -17.57
N LEU A 87 1.08 -13.75 -17.90
CA LEU A 87 1.52 -12.38 -18.09
C LEU A 87 1.08 -11.54 -16.89
N LEU A 88 2.03 -10.91 -16.20
CA LEU A 88 1.76 -9.95 -15.13
C LEU A 88 2.06 -8.54 -15.64
N LEU A 89 1.07 -7.64 -15.59
CA LEU A 89 1.19 -6.25 -16.01
C LEU A 89 1.18 -5.33 -14.80
N GLU A 90 2.22 -4.52 -14.64
CA GLU A 90 2.34 -3.54 -13.57
C GLU A 90 2.63 -2.15 -14.13
N ARG A 91 1.84 -1.15 -13.73
CA ARG A 91 1.98 0.24 -14.21
C ARG A 91 3.22 0.95 -13.65
N GLY A 92 3.72 0.53 -12.49
CA GLY A 92 4.91 1.08 -11.85
C GLY A 92 6.22 0.43 -12.27
N GLY A 93 7.33 0.96 -11.73
CA GLY A 93 8.68 0.38 -11.90
C GLY A 93 8.95 -0.80 -10.94
N THR A 94 10.22 -1.19 -10.82
CA THR A 94 10.67 -2.21 -9.86
C THR A 94 11.11 -1.59 -8.53
N PRO A 95 10.99 -2.31 -7.40
CA PRO A 95 11.40 -1.78 -6.09
C PRO A 95 12.91 -1.92 -5.84
N PHE A 96 13.58 -2.90 -6.45
CA PHE A 96 14.89 -3.41 -6.01
C PHE A 96 16.06 -2.43 -6.07
N ALA A 97 16.02 -1.46 -6.99
CA ALA A 97 17.07 -0.45 -7.14
C ALA A 97 16.69 0.90 -6.49
N ASN A 98 15.47 1.01 -5.95
CA ASN A 98 15.01 2.24 -5.31
C ASN A 98 15.25 2.17 -3.79
N SER A 99 16.26 2.88 -3.31
CA SER A 99 16.61 2.92 -1.88
C SER A 99 15.54 3.58 -1.01
N ASN A 100 14.71 4.49 -1.57
CA ASN A 100 13.61 5.08 -0.82
C ASN A 100 12.54 4.04 -0.48
N VAL A 101 12.30 3.11 -1.42
CA VAL A 101 11.37 1.98 -1.23
C VAL A 101 12.00 0.88 -0.37
N SER A 102 13.27 0.57 -0.61
CA SER A 102 13.91 -0.65 -0.10
C SER A 102 14.33 -0.60 1.37
N PHE A 103 14.33 0.58 2.02
CA PHE A 103 14.82 0.71 3.40
C PHE A 103 13.81 1.40 4.31
N MET A 104 13.64 0.86 5.52
CA MET A 104 12.77 1.38 6.57
C MET A 104 13.04 2.87 6.86
N GLN A 105 14.32 3.26 6.86
CA GLN A 105 14.74 4.61 7.17
C GLN A 105 14.19 5.67 6.20
N ASN A 106 13.76 5.25 5.00
CA ASN A 106 13.22 6.12 3.96
C ASN A 106 11.70 5.97 3.78
N PHE A 107 11.01 5.29 4.70
CA PHE A 107 9.57 5.06 4.64
C PHE A 107 8.78 6.36 4.39
N HIS A 108 9.03 7.41 5.17
CA HIS A 108 8.35 8.70 5.02
C HIS A 108 8.77 9.44 3.74
N ILE A 109 10.02 9.29 3.29
CA ILE A 109 10.50 9.89 2.03
C ILE A 109 9.71 9.34 0.85
N THR A 110 9.43 8.03 0.84
CA THR A 110 8.62 7.40 -0.22
C THR A 110 7.19 7.95 -0.25
N LEU A 111 6.59 8.24 0.91
CA LEU A 111 5.24 8.84 0.98
C LEU A 111 5.24 10.36 0.68
N ALA A 112 6.40 11.00 0.84
CA ALA A 112 6.62 12.41 0.52
C ALA A 112 6.86 12.66 -1.00
N ASP A 113 7.35 11.66 -1.72
CA ASP A 113 7.68 11.77 -3.15
C ASP A 113 6.42 11.92 -4.03
N ILE A 114 6.21 13.11 -4.56
CA ILE A 114 5.12 13.48 -5.49
C ILE A 114 5.53 13.36 -6.97
N SER A 115 6.73 12.87 -7.27
CA SER A 115 7.20 12.76 -8.65
C SER A 115 6.31 11.84 -9.48
N GLU A 116 6.24 12.10 -10.78
CA GLU A 116 5.46 11.28 -11.73
C GLU A 116 5.92 9.81 -11.76
N LYS A 117 7.15 9.53 -11.34
CA LYS A 117 7.72 8.17 -11.27
C LYS A 117 7.73 7.59 -9.86
N SER A 118 7.18 8.32 -8.88
CA SER A 118 7.10 7.87 -7.49
C SER A 118 6.37 6.53 -7.37
N ALA A 119 6.90 5.68 -6.49
CA ALA A 119 6.29 4.42 -6.07
C ALA A 119 5.00 4.66 -5.26
N SER A 120 4.81 5.87 -4.73
CA SER A 120 3.62 6.32 -4.01
C SER A 120 2.87 7.33 -4.87
N GLN A 121 1.66 7.00 -5.33
CA GLN A 121 0.77 7.95 -5.97
C GLN A 121 -0.17 8.53 -4.91
N MET A 122 0.03 9.80 -4.59
CA MET A 122 -0.83 10.56 -3.67
C MET A 122 -2.22 10.78 -4.28
N PHE A 123 -3.24 10.81 -3.44
CA PHE A 123 -4.56 11.35 -3.76
C PHE A 123 -5.17 12.01 -2.52
N ILE A 124 -6.28 12.73 -2.71
CA ILE A 124 -7.05 13.32 -1.62
C ILE A 124 -8.46 12.78 -1.76
N SER A 125 -9.03 12.20 -0.70
CA SER A 125 -10.44 11.80 -0.73
C SER A 125 -11.32 13.05 -0.78
N THR A 126 -12.57 12.90 -1.21
CA THR A 126 -13.56 13.99 -1.19
C THR A 126 -13.86 14.48 0.23
N ASP A 127 -13.56 13.67 1.24
CA ASP A 127 -13.59 14.03 2.67
C ASP A 127 -12.47 15.02 3.07
N GLY A 128 -11.50 15.28 2.18
CA GLY A 128 -10.35 16.14 2.45
C GLY A 128 -9.19 15.42 3.15
N VAL A 129 -9.19 14.08 3.21
CA VAL A 129 -8.11 13.30 3.82
C VAL A 129 -7.06 12.96 2.76
N PHE A 130 -5.81 13.32 3.03
CA PHE A 130 -4.69 12.94 2.17
C PHE A 130 -4.43 11.44 2.26
N ASN A 131 -4.13 10.80 1.14
CA ASN A 131 -3.97 9.36 1.06
C ASN A 131 -2.95 8.99 -0.04
N ALA A 132 -2.57 7.72 -0.10
CA ALA A 132 -1.63 7.22 -1.09
C ALA A 132 -1.99 5.80 -1.54
N ARG A 133 -1.68 5.50 -2.81
CA ARG A 133 -1.71 4.15 -3.37
C ARG A 133 -0.39 3.83 -4.03
N ALA A 134 -0.02 2.55 -4.03
CA ALA A 134 1.22 2.12 -4.66
C ALA A 134 1.16 2.22 -6.20
N ARG A 135 2.34 2.46 -6.79
CA ARG A 135 2.60 2.43 -8.24
C ARG A 135 4.00 1.87 -8.46
N VAL A 136 4.18 0.60 -8.11
CA VAL A 136 5.44 -0.15 -8.16
C VAL A 136 5.14 -1.64 -8.07
N LEU A 137 5.96 -2.48 -8.71
CA LEU A 137 5.89 -3.93 -8.54
C LEU A 137 6.09 -4.30 -7.06
N GLY A 138 5.21 -5.15 -6.54
CA GLY A 138 5.03 -5.45 -5.11
C GLY A 138 3.89 -4.66 -4.45
N GLY A 139 3.39 -3.60 -5.10
CA GLY A 139 2.24 -2.82 -4.66
C GLY A 139 2.41 -2.19 -3.27
N GLY A 140 1.36 -2.24 -2.44
CA GLY A 140 1.33 -1.61 -1.12
C GLY A 140 2.44 -2.06 -0.19
N THR A 141 2.96 -3.29 -0.34
CA THR A 141 4.09 -3.79 0.46
C THR A 141 5.37 -2.97 0.28
N CYS A 142 5.51 -2.24 -0.83
CA CYS A 142 6.65 -1.38 -1.11
C CYS A 142 6.60 -0.03 -0.38
N ILE A 143 5.42 0.43 0.05
CA ILE A 143 5.24 1.76 0.64
C ILE A 143 4.66 1.74 2.06
N ASN A 144 4.24 0.58 2.56
CA ASN A 144 3.58 0.46 3.87
C ASN A 144 4.56 0.50 5.06
N ALA A 145 4.02 0.47 6.27
CA ALA A 145 4.78 0.47 7.51
C ALA A 145 5.28 -0.93 7.96
N GLY A 146 5.04 -1.96 7.15
CA GLY A 146 5.66 -3.28 7.27
C GLY A 146 5.11 -4.24 8.32
N PHE A 147 4.23 -3.81 9.23
CA PHE A 147 3.65 -4.68 10.26
C PHE A 147 2.80 -5.83 9.68
N TYR A 148 3.06 -7.05 10.14
CA TYR A 148 2.48 -8.29 9.61
C TYR A 148 1.65 -9.00 10.67
N THR A 149 0.37 -9.25 10.36
CA THR A 149 -0.56 -10.00 11.20
C THR A 149 -1.59 -10.72 10.33
N ARG A 150 -1.83 -12.01 10.59
CA ARG A 150 -2.83 -12.85 9.93
C ARG A 150 -4.25 -12.37 10.23
N ALA A 151 -5.20 -12.82 9.41
CA ALA A 151 -6.62 -12.74 9.77
C ALA A 151 -6.90 -13.67 10.96
N SER A 152 -7.92 -13.32 11.75
CA SER A 152 -8.46 -14.19 12.80
C SER A 152 -9.18 -15.40 12.20
N ALA A 153 -9.32 -16.46 13.00
CA ALA A 153 -10.10 -17.65 12.60
C ALA A 153 -11.55 -17.30 12.21
N SER A 154 -12.20 -16.39 12.95
CA SER A 154 -13.55 -15.92 12.64
C SER A 154 -13.64 -15.16 11.31
N GLU A 155 -12.59 -14.42 10.93
CA GLU A 155 -12.56 -13.74 9.64
C GLU A 155 -12.38 -14.73 8.48
N ILE A 156 -11.54 -15.75 8.68
CA ILE A 156 -11.34 -16.85 7.71
C ILE A 156 -12.68 -17.59 7.48
N GLU A 157 -13.38 -17.93 8.56
CA GLU A 157 -14.70 -18.58 8.51
C GLU A 157 -15.75 -17.69 7.82
N LYS A 158 -15.86 -16.41 8.23
CA LYS A 158 -16.79 -15.44 7.63
C LYS A 158 -16.55 -15.24 6.13
N ALA A 159 -15.29 -15.30 5.70
CA ALA A 159 -14.91 -15.22 4.29
C ALA A 159 -15.22 -16.50 3.49
N GLY A 160 -15.53 -17.62 4.17
CA GLY A 160 -15.73 -18.91 3.53
C GLY A 160 -14.43 -19.47 2.91
N TRP A 161 -13.28 -19.13 3.49
CA TRP A 161 -12.00 -19.65 3.03
C TRP A 161 -11.73 -21.04 3.56
N ASP A 162 -11.18 -21.89 2.69
CA ASP A 162 -10.70 -23.21 3.06
C ASP A 162 -9.51 -23.07 4.02
N ALA A 163 -9.67 -23.55 5.26
CA ALA A 163 -8.69 -23.38 6.31
C ALA A 163 -7.36 -24.10 6.02
N GLU A 164 -7.39 -25.22 5.30
CA GLU A 164 -6.17 -25.95 4.91
C GLU A 164 -5.36 -25.11 3.92
N LEU A 165 -6.01 -24.57 2.90
CA LEU A 165 -5.36 -23.70 1.91
C LEU A 165 -4.84 -22.40 2.54
N VAL A 166 -5.56 -21.83 3.51
CA VAL A 166 -5.09 -20.67 4.26
C VAL A 166 -3.83 -21.01 5.08
N ASN A 167 -3.84 -22.17 5.77
CA ASN A 167 -2.71 -22.66 6.54
C ASN A 167 -1.52 -23.11 5.68
N GLU A 168 -1.73 -23.42 4.39
CA GLU A 168 -0.65 -23.59 3.42
C GLU A 168 -0.10 -22.23 2.94
N SER A 169 -0.97 -21.24 2.79
CA SER A 169 -0.66 -19.99 2.11
C SER A 169 0.05 -18.96 3.00
N TYR A 170 -0.33 -18.82 4.27
CA TYR A 170 0.35 -17.91 5.20
C TYR A 170 1.82 -18.30 5.43
N PRO A 171 2.16 -19.54 5.84
CA PRO A 171 3.56 -19.94 6.06
C PRO A 171 4.42 -19.82 4.81
N TRP A 172 3.84 -20.04 3.63
CA TRP A 172 4.57 -19.84 2.38
C TRP A 172 5.05 -18.39 2.20
N VAL A 173 4.23 -17.40 2.55
CA VAL A 173 4.65 -15.98 2.52
C VAL A 173 5.65 -15.70 3.64
N GLU A 174 5.35 -16.17 4.85
CA GLU A 174 6.13 -15.88 6.06
C GLU A 174 7.58 -16.34 5.95
N ASN A 175 7.80 -17.56 5.45
CA ASN A 175 9.11 -18.17 5.31
C ASN A 175 10.02 -17.46 4.29
N GLN A 176 9.46 -16.57 3.45
CA GLN A 176 10.21 -15.90 2.39
C GLN A 176 10.55 -14.44 2.72
N ILE A 177 9.63 -13.70 3.35
CA ILE A 177 9.72 -12.23 3.44
C ILE A 177 9.32 -11.64 4.80
N VAL A 178 9.01 -12.47 5.81
CA VAL A 178 8.54 -11.99 7.11
C VAL A 178 9.56 -12.31 8.20
N HIS A 179 9.76 -11.35 9.08
CA HIS A 179 10.77 -11.37 10.13
C HIS A 179 10.15 -11.02 11.48
N ARG A 180 10.84 -11.43 12.55
CA ARG A 180 10.62 -10.90 13.88
C ARG A 180 11.31 -9.54 14.00
N PRO A 181 10.63 -8.48 14.48
CA PRO A 181 11.22 -7.15 14.54
C PRO A 181 12.35 -7.05 15.58
N ASP A 182 13.31 -6.15 15.34
CA ASP A 182 14.23 -5.65 16.38
C ASP A 182 13.43 -4.78 17.36
N PHE A 183 13.03 -5.38 18.49
CA PHE A 183 12.08 -4.79 19.41
C PHE A 183 12.70 -3.58 20.12
N GLY A 184 12.19 -2.36 19.85
CA GLY A 184 12.80 -1.11 20.33
C GLY A 184 12.32 -0.64 21.72
N PRO A 185 13.05 0.27 22.39
CA PRO A 185 12.63 0.84 23.68
C PRO A 185 11.27 1.54 23.64
N TRP A 186 11.00 2.34 22.59
CA TRP A 186 9.70 2.98 22.36
C TRP A 186 8.57 1.95 22.36
N GLN A 187 8.74 0.88 21.57
CA GLN A 187 7.73 -0.17 21.40
C GLN A 187 7.53 -1.00 22.67
N ARG A 188 8.57 -1.17 23.50
CA ARG A 188 8.48 -1.76 24.85
C ARG A 188 7.68 -0.88 25.81
N ALA A 189 7.97 0.42 25.85
CA ALA A 189 7.22 1.36 26.68
C ALA A 189 5.73 1.32 26.32
N ILE A 190 5.40 1.33 25.03
CA ILE A 190 4.02 1.20 24.54
C ILE A 190 3.39 -0.13 24.99
N ARG A 191 4.08 -1.26 24.83
CA ARG A 191 3.60 -2.59 25.28
C ARG A 191 3.25 -2.57 26.76
N ASP A 192 4.18 -2.11 27.60
CA ASP A 192 4.01 -2.14 29.06
C ASP A 192 2.89 -1.19 29.49
N SER A 193 2.77 -0.05 28.83
CA SER A 193 1.72 0.93 29.07
C SER A 193 0.34 0.41 28.68
N LEU A 194 0.22 -0.28 27.54
CA LEU A 194 -1.02 -0.92 27.10
C LEU A 194 -1.50 -1.97 28.10
N LEU A 195 -0.57 -2.74 28.67
CA LEU A 195 -0.89 -3.71 29.72
C LEU A 195 -1.33 -3.02 31.02
N GLU A 196 -0.65 -1.96 31.43
CA GLU A 196 -1.01 -1.17 32.63
C GLU A 196 -2.42 -0.58 32.53
N VAL A 197 -2.82 -0.12 31.34
CA VAL A 197 -4.16 0.47 31.12
C VAL A 197 -5.25 -0.55 30.79
N GLY A 198 -4.94 -1.85 30.88
CA GLY A 198 -5.92 -2.94 30.79
C GLY A 198 -6.13 -3.54 29.40
N VAL A 199 -5.29 -3.22 28.40
CA VAL A 199 -5.31 -3.90 27.09
C VAL A 199 -4.54 -5.23 27.18
N ALA A 200 -5.07 -6.13 28.01
CA ALA A 200 -4.49 -7.42 28.36
C ALA A 200 -5.25 -8.58 27.66
N PRO A 201 -4.67 -9.80 27.57
CA PRO A 201 -3.34 -10.22 28.07
C PRO A 201 -2.19 -9.77 27.15
N PHE A 202 -0.95 -10.04 27.56
CA PHE A 202 0.21 -10.01 26.65
C PHE A 202 0.33 -11.34 25.91
N ASN A 203 0.17 -11.32 24.59
CA ASN A 203 0.21 -12.51 23.73
C ASN A 203 1.62 -12.82 23.20
N GLY A 204 2.66 -12.15 23.69
CA GLY A 204 4.02 -12.35 23.20
C GLY A 204 4.20 -11.90 21.74
N PHE A 205 5.12 -12.57 21.04
CA PHE A 205 5.27 -12.46 19.60
C PHE A 205 4.35 -13.48 18.92
N THR A 206 3.49 -13.02 18.02
CA THR A 206 2.63 -13.90 17.22
C THR A 206 2.22 -13.21 15.92
N TYR A 207 1.98 -13.98 14.86
CA TYR A 207 1.34 -13.47 13.66
C TYR A 207 -0.18 -13.40 13.80
N ASP A 208 -0.78 -14.09 14.76
CA ASP A 208 -2.24 -14.17 14.88
C ASP A 208 -2.86 -12.85 15.33
N HIS A 209 -4.08 -12.57 14.86
CA HIS A 209 -4.88 -11.45 15.33
C HIS A 209 -5.64 -11.87 16.59
N LEU A 210 -5.20 -11.37 17.75
CA LEU A 210 -5.73 -11.74 19.07
C LEU A 210 -6.01 -10.47 19.90
N PHE A 211 -7.09 -10.49 20.69
CA PHE A 211 -7.36 -9.44 21.66
C PHE A 211 -6.25 -9.35 22.72
N GLY A 212 -6.01 -8.14 23.22
CA GLY A 212 -4.92 -7.83 24.15
C GLY A 212 -3.73 -7.18 23.46
N THR A 213 -2.57 -7.20 24.10
CA THR A 213 -1.33 -6.61 23.60
C THR A 213 -0.44 -7.68 22.97
N LYS A 214 0.15 -7.40 21.81
CA LYS A 214 1.08 -8.31 21.12
C LYS A 214 2.22 -7.59 20.43
N VAL A 215 3.27 -8.34 20.11
CA VAL A 215 4.29 -7.96 19.12
C VAL A 215 4.01 -8.74 17.83
N GLY A 216 3.91 -8.05 16.70
CA GLY A 216 3.64 -8.66 15.39
C GLY A 216 4.89 -8.96 14.58
N GLY A 217 4.70 -9.57 13.41
CA GLY A 217 5.76 -9.71 12.41
C GLY A 217 6.04 -8.41 11.69
N THR A 218 7.11 -8.40 10.90
CA THR A 218 7.45 -7.28 10.02
C THR A 218 8.05 -7.78 8.71
N ILE A 219 7.87 -7.04 7.63
CA ILE A 219 8.57 -7.30 6.35
C ILE A 219 9.93 -6.58 6.27
N PHE A 220 10.38 -5.94 7.34
CA PHE A 220 11.72 -5.37 7.43
C PHE A 220 12.66 -6.34 8.15
N ASP A 221 13.79 -6.64 7.55
CA ASP A 221 14.81 -7.48 8.19
C ASP A 221 15.55 -6.74 9.31
N ARG A 222 16.47 -7.45 9.98
CA ARG A 222 17.32 -6.89 11.05
C ARG A 222 18.21 -5.72 10.63
N PHE A 223 18.40 -5.51 9.32
CA PHE A 223 19.18 -4.42 8.75
C PHE A 223 18.29 -3.27 8.26
N GLY A 224 16.97 -3.38 8.44
CA GLY A 224 15.99 -2.40 7.97
C GLY A 224 15.73 -2.46 6.46
N ARG A 225 16.18 -3.51 5.77
CA ARG A 225 15.81 -3.75 4.36
C ARG A 225 14.39 -4.28 4.32
N ARG A 226 13.58 -3.71 3.44
CA ARG A 226 12.21 -4.13 3.16
C ARG A 226 12.20 -5.32 2.21
N HIS A 227 11.44 -6.34 2.57
CA HIS A 227 11.10 -7.48 1.73
C HIS A 227 9.65 -7.32 1.24
N THR A 228 9.41 -7.33 -0.07
CA THR A 228 8.11 -6.97 -0.65
C THR A 228 7.45 -8.16 -1.33
N ALA A 229 6.16 -8.03 -1.66
CA ALA A 229 5.46 -9.06 -2.43
C ALA A 229 6.11 -9.34 -3.79
N ALA A 230 6.88 -8.41 -4.35
CA ALA A 230 7.64 -8.63 -5.58
C ALA A 230 8.69 -9.75 -5.43
N GLU A 231 9.24 -9.96 -4.24
CA GLU A 231 10.22 -11.02 -3.98
C GLU A 231 9.59 -12.42 -3.99
N LEU A 232 8.28 -12.52 -3.76
CA LEU A 232 7.53 -13.78 -3.87
C LEU A 232 7.52 -14.33 -5.30
N LEU A 233 7.81 -13.49 -6.30
CA LEU A 233 8.01 -13.92 -7.69
C LEU A 233 9.26 -14.80 -7.86
N ALA A 234 10.20 -14.82 -6.90
CA ALA A 234 11.33 -15.75 -6.93
C ALA A 234 10.87 -17.22 -6.91
N SER A 235 9.66 -17.47 -6.40
CA SER A 235 9.01 -18.78 -6.40
C SER A 235 8.23 -19.07 -7.69
N ALA A 236 8.35 -18.27 -8.74
CA ALA A 236 7.73 -18.52 -10.04
C ALA A 236 8.52 -19.56 -10.86
N ASN A 237 7.87 -20.14 -11.88
CA ASN A 237 8.60 -20.79 -12.96
C ASN A 237 9.03 -19.70 -13.98
N PRO A 238 10.33 -19.43 -14.15
CA PRO A 238 10.81 -18.32 -14.99
C PRO A 238 10.51 -18.50 -16.48
N ASN A 239 10.24 -19.73 -16.94
CA ASN A 239 9.90 -20.01 -18.34
C ASN A 239 8.41 -19.75 -18.64
N ASN A 240 7.58 -19.70 -17.60
CA ASN A 240 6.13 -19.59 -17.73
C ASN A 240 5.60 -18.22 -17.31
N LEU A 241 6.37 -17.46 -16.53
CA LEU A 241 5.99 -16.12 -16.08
C LEU A 241 6.67 -15.07 -16.95
N HIS A 242 5.91 -14.12 -17.48
CA HIS A 242 6.40 -12.86 -18.04
C HIS A 242 5.86 -11.71 -17.20
N VAL A 243 6.71 -10.79 -16.77
CA VAL A 243 6.32 -9.60 -16.01
C VAL A 243 6.71 -8.36 -16.80
N LEU A 244 5.72 -7.52 -17.12
CA LEU A 244 5.93 -6.23 -17.76
C LEU A 244 5.70 -5.12 -16.74
N VAL A 245 6.77 -4.39 -16.41
CA VAL A 245 6.71 -3.17 -15.59
C VAL A 245 6.56 -1.95 -16.47
N ARG A 246 6.00 -0.86 -15.91
CA ARG A 246 5.58 0.34 -16.64
C ARG A 246 4.55 0.03 -17.74
N ALA A 247 3.71 -0.97 -17.51
CA ALA A 247 2.61 -1.38 -18.37
C ALA A 247 1.28 -0.89 -17.79
N THR A 248 0.79 0.26 -18.24
CA THR A 248 -0.49 0.82 -17.78
C THR A 248 -1.64 0.22 -18.57
N VAL A 249 -2.35 -0.76 -17.99
CA VAL A 249 -3.57 -1.33 -18.57
C VAL A 249 -4.66 -0.26 -18.64
N GLN A 250 -5.18 -0.02 -19.84
CA GLN A 250 -6.18 1.01 -20.13
C GLN A 250 -7.61 0.46 -20.00
N ARG A 251 -7.85 -0.74 -20.54
CA ARG A 251 -9.15 -1.42 -20.52
C ARG A 251 -9.03 -2.92 -20.78
N ILE A 252 -10.03 -3.66 -20.34
CA ILE A 252 -10.26 -5.07 -20.68
C ILE A 252 -11.11 -5.13 -21.95
N GLU A 253 -10.77 -6.07 -22.84
CA GLU A 253 -11.55 -6.33 -24.05
C GLU A 253 -12.47 -7.53 -23.87
N PHE A 254 -13.68 -7.42 -24.41
CA PHE A 254 -14.72 -8.43 -24.31
C PHE A 254 -15.22 -8.88 -25.69
N ASP A 255 -15.47 -10.18 -25.81
CA ASP A 255 -16.36 -10.74 -26.82
C ASP A 255 -17.78 -10.70 -26.27
N THR A 256 -18.65 -9.92 -26.91
CA THR A 256 -20.05 -9.71 -26.52
C THR A 256 -21.04 -10.42 -27.45
N THR A 257 -20.55 -11.29 -28.35
CA THR A 257 -21.40 -12.00 -29.31
C THR A 257 -22.22 -13.13 -28.66
N GLY A 258 -21.77 -13.64 -27.52
CA GLY A 258 -22.43 -14.69 -26.75
C GLY A 258 -23.47 -14.19 -25.75
N LYS A 259 -24.08 -15.13 -25.01
CA LYS A 259 -25.08 -14.82 -23.96
C LYS A 259 -24.52 -14.00 -22.80
N ARG A 260 -23.22 -14.13 -22.53
CA ARG A 260 -22.49 -13.38 -21.51
C ARG A 260 -21.25 -12.76 -22.14
N PRO A 261 -20.89 -11.52 -21.77
CA PRO A 261 -19.60 -10.95 -22.15
C PRO A 261 -18.48 -11.85 -21.66
N LYS A 262 -17.50 -12.08 -22.53
CA LYS A 262 -16.36 -12.94 -22.24
C LYS A 262 -15.08 -12.12 -22.37
N ALA A 263 -14.30 -12.04 -21.31
CA ALA A 263 -13.02 -11.33 -21.36
C ALA A 263 -12.03 -12.08 -22.28
N VAL A 264 -11.38 -11.37 -23.20
CA VAL A 264 -10.51 -11.96 -24.24
C VAL A 264 -9.08 -11.40 -24.26
N GLY A 265 -8.86 -10.23 -23.68
CA GLY A 265 -7.56 -9.58 -23.65
C GLY A 265 -7.58 -8.24 -22.93
N VAL A 266 -6.43 -7.57 -22.92
CA VAL A 266 -6.28 -6.23 -22.37
C VAL A 266 -5.52 -5.34 -23.34
N ILE A 267 -5.87 -4.05 -23.33
CA ILE A 267 -5.10 -2.99 -23.96
C ILE A 267 -4.28 -2.30 -22.88
N PHE A 268 -2.97 -2.11 -23.13
CA PHE A 268 -2.09 -1.40 -22.20
C PHE A 268 -1.15 -0.46 -22.96
N LYS A 269 -0.66 0.57 -22.26
CA LYS A 269 0.38 1.46 -22.77
C LYS A 269 1.71 1.10 -22.12
N ASP A 270 2.79 1.18 -22.90
CA ASP A 270 4.15 1.09 -22.37
C ASP A 270 4.67 2.45 -21.87
N GLU A 271 5.89 2.45 -21.34
CA GLU A 271 6.55 3.65 -20.83
C GLU A 271 6.82 4.74 -21.88
N ASN A 272 6.71 4.41 -23.17
CA ASN A 272 6.87 5.34 -24.29
C ASN A 272 5.51 5.80 -24.84
N GLY A 273 4.40 5.42 -24.21
CA GLY A 273 3.04 5.75 -24.64
C GLY A 273 2.52 4.88 -25.80
N LYS A 274 3.29 3.89 -26.28
CA LYS A 274 2.85 2.99 -27.35
C LYS A 274 1.80 2.04 -26.78
N THR A 275 0.72 1.86 -27.55
CA THR A 275 -0.36 0.95 -27.18
C THR A 275 -0.06 -0.47 -27.64
N HIS A 276 -0.30 -1.41 -26.74
CA HIS A 276 -0.09 -2.84 -26.92
C HIS A 276 -1.35 -3.62 -26.57
N ARG A 277 -1.44 -4.84 -27.10
CA ARG A 277 -2.56 -5.74 -26.89
C ARG A 277 -2.06 -7.11 -26.45
N ALA A 278 -2.48 -7.56 -25.28
CA ALA A 278 -2.25 -8.92 -24.79
C ALA A 278 -3.56 -9.71 -24.82
N VAL A 279 -3.51 -10.96 -25.26
CA VAL A 279 -4.69 -11.81 -25.45
C VAL A 279 -4.62 -13.10 -24.65
N LEU A 280 -5.78 -13.57 -24.19
CA LEU A 280 -5.90 -14.89 -23.58
C LEU A 280 -5.72 -16.00 -24.62
N SER A 281 -5.21 -17.13 -24.16
CA SER A 281 -5.20 -18.36 -24.95
C SER A 281 -6.63 -18.81 -25.27
N LYS A 282 -6.77 -19.59 -26.35
CA LYS A 282 -8.06 -20.18 -26.76
C LYS A 282 -8.51 -21.31 -25.82
N ARG A 283 -7.68 -21.76 -24.87
CA ARG A 283 -8.06 -22.80 -23.90
C ARG A 283 -9.31 -22.36 -23.14
N SER A 284 -10.21 -23.32 -22.88
CA SER A 284 -11.58 -23.04 -22.40
C SER A 284 -11.61 -22.25 -21.09
N ARG A 285 -10.56 -22.39 -20.25
CA ARG A 285 -10.46 -21.82 -18.90
C ARG A 285 -9.29 -20.85 -18.68
N SER A 286 -8.79 -20.24 -19.75
CA SER A 286 -7.91 -19.07 -19.62
C SER A 286 -8.71 -17.88 -19.09
N GLU A 287 -8.14 -17.08 -18.19
CA GLU A 287 -8.87 -16.02 -17.47
C GLU A 287 -7.98 -14.76 -17.28
N ILE A 288 -8.60 -13.59 -17.30
CA ILE A 288 -7.99 -12.34 -16.82
C ILE A 288 -8.29 -12.22 -15.34
N ILE A 289 -7.27 -11.89 -14.53
CA ILE A 289 -7.43 -11.65 -13.10
C ILE A 289 -6.97 -10.24 -12.78
N VAL A 290 -7.89 -9.42 -12.27
CA VAL A 290 -7.61 -8.05 -11.84
C VAL A 290 -7.16 -8.08 -10.38
N SER A 291 -5.96 -7.56 -10.12
CA SER A 291 -5.32 -7.44 -8.81
C SER A 291 -4.74 -6.03 -8.63
N SER A 292 -5.45 -5.03 -9.14
CA SER A 292 -5.06 -3.60 -9.17
C SER A 292 -5.36 -2.86 -7.86
N GLY A 293 -5.80 -3.57 -6.82
CA GLY A 293 -6.07 -3.05 -5.48
C GLY A 293 -7.44 -2.38 -5.35
N ALA A 294 -7.79 -2.00 -4.12
CA ALA A 294 -9.08 -1.42 -3.73
C ALA A 294 -9.55 -0.25 -4.60
N ILE A 295 -8.62 0.57 -5.11
CA ILE A 295 -8.92 1.68 -6.01
C ILE A 295 -8.81 1.25 -7.48
N GLY A 296 -7.73 0.57 -7.86
CA GLY A 296 -7.43 0.29 -9.26
C GLY A 296 -8.37 -0.73 -9.89
N SER A 297 -8.86 -1.71 -9.13
CA SER A 297 -9.74 -2.76 -9.62
C SER A 297 -11.13 -2.26 -10.01
N PRO A 298 -11.89 -1.56 -9.13
CA PRO A 298 -13.15 -0.96 -9.55
C PRO A 298 -12.95 0.12 -10.63
N HIS A 299 -11.85 0.88 -10.58
CA HIS A 299 -11.55 1.87 -11.62
C HIS A 299 -11.39 1.22 -13.01
N LEU A 300 -10.62 0.13 -13.10
CA LEU A 300 -10.42 -0.59 -14.36
C LEU A 300 -11.72 -1.24 -14.86
N LEU A 301 -12.55 -1.80 -13.97
CA LEU A 301 -13.84 -2.36 -14.36
C LEU A 301 -14.75 -1.28 -14.97
N LEU A 302 -14.83 -0.11 -14.32
CA LEU A 302 -15.60 1.04 -14.83
C LEU A 302 -15.11 1.48 -16.20
N LEU A 303 -13.79 1.69 -16.37
CA LEU A 303 -13.19 2.06 -17.67
C LEU A 303 -13.37 0.98 -18.76
N SER A 304 -13.63 -0.26 -18.35
CA SER A 304 -13.86 -1.38 -19.26
C SER A 304 -15.36 -1.63 -19.52
N GLY A 305 -16.26 -0.77 -19.05
CA GLY A 305 -17.70 -0.86 -19.31
C GLY A 305 -18.47 -1.78 -18.35
N ILE A 306 -17.88 -2.17 -17.21
CA ILE A 306 -18.55 -2.94 -16.16
C ILE A 306 -18.77 -2.04 -14.94
N GLY A 307 -20.03 -1.68 -14.68
CA GLY A 307 -20.39 -0.80 -13.57
C GLY A 307 -21.79 -0.22 -13.69
N PRO A 308 -22.17 0.77 -12.86
CA PRO A 308 -23.50 1.37 -12.92
C PRO A 308 -23.72 2.04 -14.29
N LYS A 309 -24.74 1.61 -15.03
CA LYS A 309 -25.04 2.09 -16.39
C LYS A 309 -25.00 3.62 -16.52
N ALA A 310 -25.66 4.34 -15.61
CA ALA A 310 -25.72 5.80 -15.64
C ALA A 310 -24.33 6.46 -15.45
N ASP A 311 -23.47 5.87 -14.61
CA ASP A 311 -22.10 6.37 -14.41
C ASP A 311 -21.24 6.16 -15.66
N LEU A 312 -21.43 5.04 -16.38
CA LEU A 312 -20.71 4.73 -17.62
C LEU A 312 -21.15 5.62 -18.80
N GLU A 313 -22.46 5.81 -18.97
CA GLU A 313 -23.04 6.64 -20.03
C GLU A 313 -22.60 8.10 -19.89
N LYS A 314 -22.46 8.61 -18.66
CA LYS A 314 -21.93 9.97 -18.39
C LYS A 314 -20.56 10.24 -19.03
N PHE A 315 -19.73 9.21 -19.15
CA PHE A 315 -18.38 9.31 -19.72
C PHE A 315 -18.28 8.72 -21.14
N ASN A 316 -19.42 8.44 -21.79
CA ASN A 316 -19.49 7.80 -23.11
C ASN A 316 -18.76 6.45 -23.16
N ILE A 317 -18.75 5.69 -22.06
CA ILE A 317 -18.16 4.36 -22.00
C ILE A 317 -19.24 3.34 -22.42
N PRO A 318 -18.99 2.50 -23.45
CA PRO A 318 -19.91 1.44 -23.82
C PRO A 318 -20.18 0.49 -22.65
N VAL A 319 -21.45 0.24 -22.37
CA VAL A 319 -21.86 -0.64 -21.27
C VAL A 319 -21.72 -2.09 -21.71
N VAL A 320 -20.75 -2.80 -21.11
CA VAL A 320 -20.56 -4.25 -21.27
C VAL A 320 -21.47 -5.00 -20.30
N LEU A 321 -21.54 -4.53 -19.04
CA LEU A 321 -22.43 -5.08 -18.02
C LEU A 321 -22.84 -3.98 -17.04
N ASP A 322 -24.14 -3.82 -16.83
CA ASP A 322 -24.67 -2.99 -15.75
C ASP A 322 -24.54 -3.71 -14.41
N ASN A 323 -23.58 -3.28 -13.60
CA ASN A 323 -23.43 -3.73 -12.22
C ASN A 323 -23.35 -2.51 -11.30
N ARG A 324 -24.48 -2.19 -10.65
CA ARG A 324 -24.63 -1.05 -9.74
C ARG A 324 -23.70 -1.03 -8.53
N PHE A 325 -23.02 -2.13 -8.22
CA PHE A 325 -22.17 -2.27 -7.03
C PHE A 325 -20.68 -2.01 -7.27
N VAL A 326 -20.23 -1.92 -8.53
CA VAL A 326 -18.82 -1.61 -8.84
C VAL A 326 -18.50 -0.21 -8.33
N GLY A 327 -17.41 -0.11 -7.55
CA GLY A 327 -16.98 1.13 -6.91
C GLY A 327 -17.79 1.52 -5.68
N LYS A 328 -18.82 0.78 -5.27
CA LYS A 328 -19.64 1.13 -4.10
C LYS A 328 -19.14 0.48 -2.80
N ASN A 329 -19.56 1.05 -1.67
CA ASN A 329 -19.27 0.61 -0.31
C ASN A 329 -17.76 0.59 0.01
N MET A 330 -17.02 1.58 -0.51
CA MET A 330 -15.61 1.77 -0.20
C MET A 330 -15.47 2.13 1.27
N SER A 331 -14.53 1.48 1.96
CA SER A 331 -14.26 1.76 3.37
C SER A 331 -12.79 2.10 3.54
N ASP A 332 -12.47 3.02 4.42
CA ASP A 332 -11.12 3.23 4.93
C ASP A 332 -11.19 3.29 6.45
N ASN A 333 -10.28 2.57 7.10
CA ASN A 333 -10.22 2.53 8.56
C ASN A 333 -9.75 3.92 9.06
N PRO A 334 -10.58 4.66 9.81
CA PRO A 334 -10.16 5.92 10.40
C PRO A 334 -8.95 5.71 11.31
N MET A 335 -8.01 6.65 11.25
CA MET A 335 -6.91 6.77 12.19
C MET A 335 -6.84 8.16 12.77
N ASN A 336 -6.56 8.23 14.07
CA ASN A 336 -6.21 9.44 14.77
C ASN A 336 -4.82 9.27 15.40
N THR A 337 -4.03 10.33 15.42
CA THR A 337 -2.64 10.25 15.91
C THR A 337 -2.35 11.33 16.94
N ILE A 338 -1.57 10.95 17.95
CA ILE A 338 -1.05 11.87 18.95
C ILE A 338 0.47 11.86 18.85
N PHE A 339 1.04 13.02 18.55
CA PHE A 339 2.48 13.20 18.56
C PHE A 339 2.96 13.41 19.99
N VAL A 340 4.02 12.70 20.36
CA VAL A 340 4.63 12.71 21.67
C VAL A 340 6.09 13.14 21.48
N PRO A 341 6.45 14.37 21.83
CA PRO A 341 7.83 14.85 21.74
C PRO A 341 8.72 14.12 22.75
N SER A 342 10.03 14.08 22.47
CA SER A 342 11.03 13.56 23.40
C SER A 342 12.18 14.55 23.53
N LYS A 343 12.72 14.68 24.74
CA LYS A 343 13.90 15.52 25.03
C LYS A 343 15.17 14.98 24.40
N THR A 344 15.21 13.68 24.11
CA THR A 344 16.32 13.00 23.46
C THR A 344 15.85 12.31 22.18
N PRO A 345 16.65 12.32 21.10
CA PRO A 345 16.35 11.60 19.87
C PRO A 345 15.95 10.14 20.11
N VAL A 346 14.74 9.76 19.69
CA VAL A 346 14.30 8.36 19.73
C VAL A 346 14.73 7.61 18.47
N LYS A 347 15.19 6.36 18.63
CA LYS A 347 15.50 5.48 17.48
C LYS A 347 14.25 5.32 16.62
N GLN A 348 14.44 5.32 15.30
CA GLN A 348 13.35 5.06 14.38
C GLN A 348 12.78 3.66 14.59
N SER A 349 11.47 3.57 14.80
CA SER A 349 10.72 2.33 14.79
C SER A 349 9.38 2.53 14.08
N LEU A 350 9.02 1.60 13.21
CA LEU A 350 7.65 1.49 12.72
C LEU A 350 6.85 0.58 13.67
N ILE A 351 5.64 0.21 13.28
CA ILE A 351 4.73 -0.53 14.14
C ILE A 351 5.34 -1.91 14.44
N GLN A 352 5.43 -2.24 15.73
CA GLN A 352 5.89 -3.54 16.23
C GLN A 352 4.96 -4.05 17.33
N THR A 353 4.48 -3.15 18.20
CA THR A 353 3.49 -3.42 19.24
C THR A 353 2.11 -2.96 18.77
N VAL A 354 1.08 -3.75 19.08
CA VAL A 354 -0.32 -3.33 18.96
C VAL A 354 -1.13 -3.79 20.18
N GLY A 355 -2.02 -2.92 20.64
CA GLY A 355 -3.09 -3.25 21.58
C GLY A 355 -4.42 -3.39 20.84
N ILE A 356 -5.09 -4.53 20.96
CA ILE A 356 -6.30 -4.89 20.21
C ILE A 356 -7.46 -5.04 21.19
N THR A 357 -8.41 -4.10 21.17
CA THR A 357 -9.56 -4.12 22.09
C THR A 357 -10.75 -4.89 21.50
N LYS A 358 -11.66 -5.33 22.38
CA LYS A 358 -12.93 -5.95 21.96
C LYS A 358 -13.89 -4.95 21.30
N ALA A 359 -13.72 -3.64 21.58
CA ALA A 359 -14.48 -2.57 20.94
C ALA A 359 -14.07 -2.34 19.47
N GLY A 360 -13.01 -3.00 18.98
CA GLY A 360 -12.51 -2.77 17.62
C GLY A 360 -11.69 -1.49 17.47
N VAL A 361 -11.01 -1.08 18.54
CA VAL A 361 -10.03 0.00 18.57
C VAL A 361 -8.64 -0.62 18.69
N TYR A 362 -7.74 -0.29 17.77
CA TYR A 362 -6.36 -0.79 17.80
C TYR A 362 -5.41 0.37 18.10
N ILE A 363 -4.52 0.18 19.08
CA ILE A 363 -3.51 1.18 19.47
C ILE A 363 -2.14 0.70 19.00
N GLU A 364 -1.56 1.44 18.06
CA GLU A 364 -0.25 1.20 17.46
C GLU A 364 0.70 2.36 17.79
N ALA A 365 2.00 2.18 17.53
CA ALA A 365 2.97 3.23 17.79
C ALA A 365 4.13 3.22 16.78
N SER A 366 4.71 4.39 16.55
CA SER A 366 5.93 4.56 15.75
C SER A 366 6.77 5.72 16.28
N SER A 367 8.05 5.80 15.91
CA SER A 367 8.98 6.78 16.48
C SER A 367 10.08 7.18 15.51
N GLY A 368 10.71 8.34 15.74
CA GLY A 368 11.98 8.73 15.12
C GLY A 368 11.89 9.17 13.66
N PHE A 369 10.74 9.72 13.25
CA PHE A 369 10.60 10.32 11.91
C PHE A 369 11.40 11.62 11.83
N GLY A 370 12.30 11.74 10.85
CA GLY A 370 13.02 13.00 10.59
C GLY A 370 14.50 13.07 11.02
N GLN A 371 15.17 11.94 11.24
CA GLN A 371 16.55 11.91 11.75
C GLN A 371 17.66 12.21 10.70
N ASN A 372 17.33 12.45 9.42
CA ASN A 372 18.32 12.88 8.43
C ASN A 372 17.98 14.27 7.87
N LYS A 373 19.01 15.08 7.58
CA LYS A 373 18.86 16.46 7.07
C LYS A 373 17.93 16.53 5.86
N SER A 374 17.96 15.51 4.99
CA SER A 374 17.12 15.43 3.79
C SER A 374 15.63 15.27 4.09
N SER A 375 15.27 14.64 5.22
CA SER A 375 13.88 14.38 5.63
C SER A 375 13.19 15.62 6.20
N ILE A 376 13.95 16.47 6.88
CA ILE A 376 13.47 17.71 7.50
C ILE A 376 13.11 18.75 6.42
N HIS A 377 13.69 18.63 5.23
CA HIS A 377 13.46 19.51 4.08
C HIS A 377 12.57 18.89 2.99
N CYS A 378 11.81 17.83 3.29
CA CYS A 378 10.82 17.32 2.35
C CYS A 378 9.66 18.33 2.21
N ASP A 379 9.77 19.20 1.21
CA ASP A 379 8.83 20.30 0.93
C ASP A 379 7.43 19.83 0.41
N HIS A 380 7.21 18.52 0.22
CA HIS A 380 6.01 17.98 -0.44
C HIS A 380 5.63 16.55 0.04
N GLY A 381 4.35 16.17 -0.08
CA GLY A 381 3.75 14.84 0.12
C GLY A 381 3.10 14.52 1.48
N LEU A 382 2.55 13.31 1.62
CA LEU A 382 1.63 12.87 2.68
C LEU A 382 2.24 12.80 4.09
N ALA A 383 3.57 12.63 4.16
CA ALA A 383 4.36 12.63 5.39
C ALA A 383 5.24 13.87 5.52
N SER A 384 5.02 14.91 4.69
CA SER A 384 5.73 16.18 4.82
C SER A 384 5.14 17.01 5.95
N ALA A 385 6.02 17.62 6.74
CA ALA A 385 5.66 18.59 7.76
C ALA A 385 4.97 19.85 7.19
N GLU A 386 5.01 20.07 5.86
CA GLU A 386 4.46 21.24 5.17
C GLU A 386 3.01 21.06 4.68
N ILE A 387 2.63 19.88 4.17
CA ILE A 387 1.32 19.68 3.50
C ILE A 387 0.14 19.73 4.48
N GLY A 388 0.34 19.24 5.70
CA GLY A 388 -0.77 19.09 6.64
C GLY A 388 -1.36 20.37 7.18
N GLN A 389 -0.58 21.44 7.17
CA GLN A 389 -0.89 22.64 7.94
C GLN A 389 -1.44 23.80 7.10
N LEU A 390 -1.59 23.61 5.78
CA LEU A 390 -2.42 24.52 4.95
C LEU A 390 -3.89 24.55 5.39
N SER A 391 -4.36 23.55 6.15
CA SER A 391 -5.73 23.56 6.69
C SER A 391 -5.92 24.46 7.92
N THR A 392 -4.83 24.95 8.53
CA THR A 392 -4.91 26.04 9.52
C THR A 392 -5.22 27.40 8.89
N ILE A 393 -5.04 27.53 7.57
CA ILE A 393 -5.43 28.71 6.81
C ILE A 393 -6.80 28.43 6.18
N PRO A 394 -7.86 29.19 6.54
CA PRO A 394 -9.19 29.05 5.93
C PRO A 394 -9.11 29.07 4.40
N PRO A 395 -9.89 28.25 3.66
CA PRO A 395 -9.77 28.15 2.20
C PRO A 395 -9.77 29.50 1.46
N LYS A 396 -10.61 30.45 1.90
CA LYS A 396 -10.72 31.80 1.33
C LYS A 396 -9.51 32.70 1.62
N GLN A 397 -8.64 32.32 2.56
CA GLN A 397 -7.47 33.08 3.02
C GLN A 397 -6.15 32.46 2.55
N ARG A 398 -6.18 31.38 1.76
CA ARG A 398 -5.00 30.70 1.20
C ARG A 398 -4.39 31.46 0.01
N THR A 399 -3.99 32.71 0.22
CA THR A 399 -3.27 33.51 -0.79
C THR A 399 -1.85 32.96 -1.00
N HIS A 400 -1.25 33.25 -2.15
CA HIS A 400 0.15 32.88 -2.42
C HIS A 400 1.10 33.35 -1.32
N ALA A 401 0.89 34.56 -0.79
CA ALA A 401 1.70 35.12 0.29
C ALA A 401 1.51 34.37 1.63
N ALA A 402 0.26 33.98 1.97
CA ALA A 402 -0.02 33.22 3.18
C ALA A 402 0.60 31.80 3.12
N ILE A 403 0.53 31.16 1.95
CA ILE A 403 1.16 29.86 1.68
C ILE A 403 2.69 29.97 1.80
N HIS A 404 3.30 30.99 1.19
CA HIS A 404 4.75 31.19 1.22
C HIS A 404 5.27 31.55 2.62
N GLY A 405 4.58 32.44 3.33
CA GLY A 405 4.91 32.78 4.72
C GLY A 405 4.80 31.58 5.67
N PHE A 406 3.84 30.68 5.41
CA PHE A 406 3.71 29.44 6.15
C PHE A 406 4.88 28.47 5.90
N LYS A 407 5.24 28.23 4.63
CA LYS A 407 6.41 27.41 4.24
C LYS A 407 7.70 27.90 4.92
N ASN A 408 7.92 29.21 4.95
CA ASN A 408 9.10 29.79 5.59
C ASN A 408 9.15 29.56 7.11
N ARG A 409 8.01 29.64 7.82
CA ARG A 409 7.97 29.33 9.27
C ARG A 409 8.27 27.86 9.56
N LYS A 410 7.86 26.95 8.67
CA LYS A 410 8.10 25.51 8.79
C LYS A 410 9.56 25.13 8.64
N ARG A 411 10.26 25.74 7.68
CA ARG A 411 11.72 25.56 7.51
C ARG A 411 12.53 25.98 8.73
N ASN A 412 11.96 26.83 9.57
CA ASN A 412 12.56 27.31 10.81
C ASN A 412 12.13 26.50 12.05
N LEU A 413 11.40 25.38 11.90
CA LEU A 413 11.09 24.53 13.04
C LEU A 413 12.38 23.89 13.62
N PRO A 414 12.55 23.90 14.95
CA PRO A 414 13.68 23.25 15.60
C PRO A 414 13.67 21.74 15.33
N VAL A 415 14.85 21.13 15.16
CA VAL A 415 15.00 19.67 14.94
C VAL A 415 14.37 18.86 16.08
N GLU A 416 14.36 19.45 17.27
CA GLU A 416 13.73 18.96 18.50
C GLU A 416 12.23 18.67 18.31
N ALA A 417 11.54 19.39 17.41
CA ALA A 417 10.14 19.12 17.06
C ALA A 417 9.93 17.75 16.39
N PHE A 418 11.01 17.09 15.94
CA PHE A 418 11.00 15.78 15.27
C PHE A 418 11.68 14.68 16.09
N GLN A 419 12.02 14.93 17.36
CA GLN A 419 12.73 13.97 18.21
C GLN A 419 11.82 12.94 18.90
N GLY A 420 10.52 12.95 18.62
CA GLY A 420 9.50 12.15 19.29
C GLY A 420 8.96 10.95 18.49
N GLY A 421 7.76 10.52 18.88
CA GLY A 421 7.02 9.47 18.21
C GLY A 421 5.52 9.72 18.16
N PHE A 422 4.79 8.80 17.55
CA PHE A 422 3.35 8.86 17.38
C PHE A 422 2.71 7.65 18.06
N ILE A 423 1.62 7.91 18.76
CA ILE A 423 0.64 6.89 19.15
C ILE A 423 -0.52 6.99 18.16
N LEU A 424 -0.91 5.87 17.58
CA LEU A 424 -1.91 5.80 16.52
C LEU A 424 -3.09 4.99 17.04
N GLU A 425 -4.28 5.55 16.91
CA GLU A 425 -5.54 4.88 17.16
C GLU A 425 -6.14 4.52 15.79
N LYS A 426 -6.56 3.26 15.62
CA LYS A 426 -7.21 2.77 14.41
C LYS A 426 -8.57 2.17 14.77
N ILE A 427 -9.59 2.62 14.06
CA ILE A 427 -10.93 2.02 14.09
C ILE A 427 -11.01 0.86 13.11
N ALA A 428 -11.13 -0.37 13.65
CA ALA A 428 -11.30 -1.58 12.87
C ALA A 428 -12.75 -1.69 12.35
N ARG A 429 -12.96 -2.29 11.18
CA ARG A 429 -14.31 -2.52 10.61
C ARG A 429 -15.21 -1.27 10.70
N PRO A 430 -14.83 -0.17 10.02
CA PRO A 430 -15.66 1.04 10.02
C PRO A 430 -17.02 0.73 9.38
N LEU A 431 -18.07 1.33 9.95
CA LEU A 431 -19.42 1.26 9.41
C LEU A 431 -19.68 2.36 8.38
N SER A 432 -18.91 3.44 8.44
CA SER A 432 -18.85 4.48 7.42
C SER A 432 -18.34 3.91 6.09
N GLN A 433 -19.10 4.15 5.03
CA GLN A 433 -18.80 3.68 3.68
C GLN A 433 -19.04 4.80 2.66
N GLY A 434 -18.23 4.84 1.61
CA GLY A 434 -18.42 5.70 0.46
C GLY A 434 -18.24 4.93 -0.85
N GLU A 435 -17.54 5.54 -1.81
CA GLU A 435 -17.45 5.03 -3.17
C GLU A 435 -16.23 5.54 -3.95
N VAL A 436 -15.88 4.79 -5.00
CA VAL A 436 -14.98 5.17 -6.10
C VAL A 436 -15.83 5.50 -7.32
N LYS A 437 -15.59 6.66 -7.93
CA LYS A 437 -16.26 7.14 -9.15
C LYS A 437 -15.25 7.63 -10.17
N LEU A 438 -15.56 7.45 -11.45
CA LEU A 438 -14.81 8.07 -12.52
C LEU A 438 -14.88 9.60 -12.40
N SER A 439 -13.72 10.25 -12.46
CA SER A 439 -13.57 11.69 -12.65
C SER A 439 -13.41 12.02 -14.14
N ASN A 440 -12.75 11.14 -14.88
CA ASN A 440 -12.55 11.17 -16.32
C ASN A 440 -12.23 9.74 -16.83
N THR A 441 -11.81 9.62 -18.09
CA THR A 441 -11.46 8.34 -18.74
C THR A 441 -9.95 8.07 -18.81
N ASN A 442 -9.12 8.93 -18.20
CA ASN A 442 -7.67 8.77 -18.16
C ASN A 442 -7.26 7.87 -16.98
N VAL A 443 -6.81 6.65 -17.28
CA VAL A 443 -6.45 5.65 -16.26
C VAL A 443 -5.25 6.03 -15.39
N ASP A 444 -4.38 6.94 -15.87
CA ASP A 444 -3.21 7.40 -15.13
C ASP A 444 -3.60 8.33 -13.96
N GLU A 445 -4.76 8.97 -14.07
CA GLU A 445 -5.31 9.84 -13.05
C GLU A 445 -6.04 9.04 -11.94
N ASN A 446 -6.10 9.62 -10.74
CA ASN A 446 -6.86 9.01 -9.66
C ASN A 446 -8.36 9.23 -9.89
N PRO A 447 -9.21 8.21 -9.66
CA PRO A 447 -10.65 8.41 -9.63
C PRO A 447 -11.04 9.28 -8.43
N SER A 448 -12.28 9.77 -8.41
CA SER A 448 -12.87 10.40 -7.22
C SER A 448 -13.17 9.33 -6.18
N ILE A 449 -12.77 9.55 -4.92
CA ILE A 449 -12.86 8.56 -3.83
C ILE A 449 -13.45 9.24 -2.61
N THR A 450 -14.51 8.65 -2.05
CA THR A 450 -15.19 9.10 -0.82
C THR A 450 -15.19 7.95 0.17
N PHE A 451 -14.89 8.20 1.45
CA PHE A 451 -14.99 7.20 2.52
C PHE A 451 -16.06 7.53 3.57
N ASN A 452 -16.48 8.81 3.66
CA ASN A 452 -17.44 9.31 4.62
C ASN A 452 -17.01 9.07 6.08
N TYR A 453 -15.75 9.37 6.43
CA TYR A 453 -15.21 9.17 7.78
C TYR A 453 -16.15 9.71 8.85
N PHE A 454 -16.48 8.89 9.84
CA PHE A 454 -17.37 9.22 10.96
C PHE A 454 -18.80 9.63 10.58
N SER A 455 -19.26 9.29 9.37
CA SER A 455 -20.69 9.40 9.02
C SER A 455 -21.58 8.48 9.87
N HIS A 456 -21.04 7.37 10.37
CA HIS A 456 -21.73 6.49 11.30
C HIS A 456 -21.34 6.83 12.75
N PRO A 457 -22.30 7.07 13.65
CA PRO A 457 -21.99 7.52 15.02
C PRO A 457 -21.14 6.54 15.82
N ASP A 458 -21.30 5.22 15.62
CA ASP A 458 -20.49 4.22 16.32
C ASP A 458 -19.00 4.26 15.95
N ASP A 459 -18.64 4.69 14.74
CA ASP A 459 -17.23 4.86 14.37
C ASP A 459 -16.62 6.01 15.17
N LEU A 460 -17.37 7.10 15.34
CA LEU A 460 -16.95 8.25 16.12
C LEU A 460 -16.86 7.91 17.62
N ALA A 461 -17.86 7.21 18.16
CA ALA A 461 -17.88 6.79 19.55
C ALA A 461 -16.68 5.89 19.89
N ARG A 462 -16.31 4.98 18.99
CA ARG A 462 -15.12 4.14 19.14
C ARG A 462 -13.82 4.94 19.04
N CYS A 463 -13.74 5.97 18.20
CA CYS A 463 -12.60 6.89 18.19
C CYS A 463 -12.44 7.57 19.55
N VAL A 464 -13.53 8.09 20.12
CA VAL A 464 -13.50 8.70 21.46
C VAL A 464 -13.02 7.70 22.52
N GLU A 465 -13.50 6.46 22.48
CA GLU A 465 -13.00 5.40 23.37
C GLU A 465 -11.50 5.15 23.19
N GLY A 466 -11.03 5.09 21.94
CA GLY A 466 -9.61 4.90 21.64
C GLY A 466 -8.73 6.04 22.12
N ILE A 467 -9.15 7.28 21.92
CA ILE A 467 -8.40 8.43 22.45
C ILE A 467 -8.34 8.40 23.98
N ARG A 468 -9.42 8.02 24.67
CA ARG A 468 -9.40 7.82 26.14
C ARG A 468 -8.41 6.73 26.58
N ILE A 469 -8.24 5.68 25.80
CA ILE A 469 -7.21 4.66 26.06
C ILE A 469 -5.82 5.28 25.91
N VAL A 470 -5.60 6.09 24.86
CA VAL A 470 -4.32 6.78 24.66
C VAL A 470 -4.04 7.79 25.79
N GLU A 471 -5.04 8.53 26.27
CA GLU A 471 -4.87 9.44 27.43
C GLU A 471 -4.39 8.70 28.68
N LYS A 472 -4.95 7.51 28.96
CA LYS A 472 -4.50 6.66 30.06
C LYS A 472 -3.08 6.14 29.81
N LEU A 473 -2.77 5.75 28.57
CA LEU A 473 -1.46 5.24 28.18
C LEU A 473 -0.38 6.31 28.41
N LEU A 474 -0.64 7.54 27.98
CA LEU A 474 0.26 8.68 28.17
C LEU A 474 0.59 8.96 29.64
N LYS A 475 -0.36 8.67 30.55
CA LYS A 475 -0.21 8.84 32.01
C LYS A 475 0.37 7.62 32.72
N SER A 476 0.52 6.49 32.03
CA SER A 476 1.03 5.26 32.63
C SER A 476 2.50 5.39 33.02
N LYS A 477 2.90 4.71 34.10
CA LYS A 477 4.27 4.77 34.62
C LYS A 477 5.33 4.35 33.60
N PRO A 478 5.14 3.29 32.78
CA PRO A 478 6.13 2.87 31.80
C PRO A 478 6.37 3.95 30.74
N PHE A 479 5.31 4.63 30.29
CA PHE A 479 5.44 5.67 29.27
C PHE A 479 5.99 6.98 29.82
N SER A 480 5.49 7.45 30.97
CA SER A 480 5.95 8.69 31.58
C SER A 480 7.41 8.61 32.02
N ASN A 481 7.86 7.47 32.58
CA ASN A 481 9.27 7.25 32.91
C ASN A 481 10.17 7.24 31.67
N TYR A 482 9.68 6.71 30.55
CA TYR A 482 10.43 6.65 29.31
C TYR A 482 10.55 8.03 28.63
N THR A 483 9.45 8.80 28.61
CA THR A 483 9.37 10.08 27.90
C THR A 483 9.76 11.30 28.76
N GLN A 484 9.74 11.16 30.09
CA GLN A 484 9.98 12.23 31.07
C GLN A 484 9.06 13.45 30.84
N LEU A 485 7.81 13.17 30.52
CA LEU A 485 6.73 14.15 30.34
C LEU A 485 6.08 14.47 31.70
N ASP A 486 5.69 15.73 31.89
CA ASP A 486 5.01 16.20 33.11
C ASP A 486 3.54 15.73 33.18
N ASP A 487 2.92 15.75 34.36
CA ASP A 487 1.57 15.18 34.57
C ASP A 487 0.44 15.92 33.80
N ASP A 488 0.58 17.22 33.52
CA ASP A 488 -0.38 18.05 32.78
C ASP A 488 -0.15 18.05 31.24
N VAL A 489 0.53 17.03 30.72
CA VAL A 489 0.96 16.99 29.31
C VAL A 489 -0.15 16.61 28.32
N VAL A 490 -1.18 15.86 28.73
CA VAL A 490 -2.15 15.28 27.78
C VAL A 490 -2.90 16.35 26.97
N GLU A 491 -3.47 17.36 27.63
CA GLU A 491 -4.19 18.45 26.94
C GLU A 491 -3.27 19.18 25.96
N LYS A 492 -2.02 19.43 26.37
CA LYS A 492 -1.00 20.06 25.51
C LYS A 492 -0.71 19.20 24.27
N LEU A 493 -0.57 17.88 24.41
CA LEU A 493 -0.32 16.99 23.27
C LEU A 493 -1.52 16.89 22.32
N LEU A 494 -2.74 16.88 22.85
CA LEU A 494 -3.95 16.90 22.03
C LEU A 494 -4.05 18.19 21.22
N ASN A 495 -3.84 19.35 21.86
CA ASN A 495 -3.82 20.66 21.18
C ASN A 495 -2.73 20.70 20.10
N MET A 496 -1.51 20.26 20.43
CA MET A 496 -0.42 20.13 19.45
C MET A 496 -0.78 19.22 18.29
N SER A 497 -1.49 18.12 18.54
CA SER A 497 -1.90 17.17 17.50
C SER A 497 -2.96 17.78 16.57
N ILE A 498 -3.92 18.56 17.09
CA ILE A 498 -4.87 19.33 16.26
C ILE A 498 -4.13 20.31 15.37
N GLU A 499 -3.15 21.06 15.88
CA GLU A 499 -2.36 22.02 15.10
C GLU A 499 -1.43 21.33 14.08
N ALA A 500 -0.91 20.16 14.43
CA ALA A 500 0.05 19.43 13.62
C ALA A 500 -0.58 18.56 12.53
N ASN A 501 -1.87 18.20 12.66
CA ASN A 501 -2.46 17.15 11.84
C ASN A 501 -2.41 17.44 10.32
N VAL A 502 -2.46 16.36 9.53
CA VAL A 502 -2.25 16.39 8.08
C VAL A 502 -3.53 15.98 7.33
N ASN A 503 -4.51 16.88 7.26
CA ASN A 503 -5.72 16.76 6.42
C ASN A 503 -6.22 18.15 5.98
N LEU A 504 -7.20 18.21 5.07
CA LEU A 504 -7.85 19.43 4.60
C LEU A 504 -9.16 19.76 5.32
N ILE A 505 -9.49 19.04 6.39
CA ILE A 505 -10.72 19.21 7.16
C ILE A 505 -10.64 20.54 7.92
N PRO A 506 -11.69 21.39 7.89
CA PRO A 506 -11.76 22.60 8.69
C PRO A 506 -11.64 22.29 10.19
N ARG A 507 -10.72 22.95 10.88
CA ARG A 507 -10.43 22.69 12.29
C ARG A 507 -11.21 23.63 13.21
N HIS A 508 -11.57 23.11 14.37
CA HIS A 508 -12.28 23.82 15.43
C HIS A 508 -11.35 23.98 16.63
N THR A 509 -10.30 24.79 16.49
CA THR A 509 -9.26 25.01 17.51
C THR A 509 -9.77 25.62 18.83
N ASN A 510 -11.02 26.05 18.88
CA ASN A 510 -11.65 26.59 20.09
C ASN A 510 -12.43 25.51 20.88
N ASP A 511 -12.56 24.29 20.36
CA ASP A 511 -13.33 23.19 20.96
C ASP A 511 -12.43 21.97 21.25
N THR A 512 -11.23 22.21 21.76
CA THR A 512 -10.24 21.16 22.00
C THR A 512 -10.59 20.23 23.17
N LYS A 513 -11.60 20.60 23.98
CA LYS A 513 -12.11 19.78 25.08
C LYS A 513 -13.01 18.62 24.61
N SER A 514 -13.56 18.71 23.40
CA SER A 514 -14.41 17.66 22.85
C SER A 514 -13.56 16.61 22.14
N LEU A 515 -13.50 15.39 22.71
CA LEU A 515 -12.84 14.26 22.05
C LEU A 515 -13.51 13.87 20.73
N GLU A 516 -14.82 14.10 20.59
CA GLU A 516 -15.52 13.90 19.32
C GLU A 516 -15.03 14.87 18.25
N GLN A 517 -14.87 16.14 18.62
CA GLN A 517 -14.36 17.15 17.70
C GLN A 517 -12.88 16.91 17.39
N PHE A 518 -12.09 16.50 18.39
CA PHE A 518 -10.71 16.04 18.18
C PHE A 518 -10.67 14.92 17.15
N CYS A 519 -11.51 13.89 17.29
CA CYS A 519 -11.59 12.77 16.33
C CYS A 519 -11.87 13.27 14.91
N LYS A 520 -12.90 14.10 14.72
CA LYS A 520 -13.27 14.66 13.41
C LYS A 520 -12.19 15.55 12.80
N ASP A 521 -11.61 16.45 13.59
CA ASP A 521 -10.60 17.40 13.12
C ASP A 521 -9.29 16.70 12.78
N THR A 522 -8.95 15.63 13.51
CA THR A 522 -7.65 14.96 13.40
C THR A 522 -7.65 13.67 12.55
N VAL A 523 -8.80 13.27 12.00
CA VAL A 523 -8.89 12.02 11.23
C VAL A 523 -7.95 12.04 10.02
N ILE A 524 -7.24 10.94 9.88
CA ILE A 524 -6.44 10.59 8.72
C ILE A 524 -6.66 9.11 8.38
N THR A 525 -6.10 8.67 7.27
CA THR A 525 -6.16 7.27 6.83
C THR A 525 -5.08 6.44 7.54
N ILE A 526 -5.40 5.19 7.91
CA ILE A 526 -4.39 4.17 8.25
C ILE A 526 -3.85 3.45 6.99
N TRP A 527 -4.27 3.89 5.79
CA TRP A 527 -3.98 3.30 4.48
C TRP A 527 -4.47 1.86 4.29
N HIS A 528 -5.52 1.47 5.02
CA HIS A 528 -6.12 0.13 4.93
C HIS A 528 -7.47 0.14 4.21
N TYR A 529 -7.66 1.06 3.25
CA TYR A 529 -8.87 1.14 2.45
C TYR A 529 -9.12 -0.14 1.64
N HIS A 530 -10.40 -0.50 1.51
CA HIS A 530 -10.88 -1.74 0.93
C HIS A 530 -12.29 -1.56 0.35
N GLY A 531 -12.79 -2.60 -0.33
CA GLY A 531 -14.11 -2.59 -0.95
C GLY A 531 -14.12 -2.10 -2.41
N GLY A 532 -15.31 -1.91 -2.96
CA GLY A 532 -15.53 -1.52 -4.35
C GLY A 532 -15.74 -2.68 -5.34
N CYS A 533 -15.32 -3.90 -5.01
CA CYS A 533 -15.56 -5.13 -5.79
C CYS A 533 -15.97 -6.31 -4.91
N HIS A 534 -16.82 -6.05 -3.91
CA HIS A 534 -17.23 -7.03 -2.89
C HIS A 534 -17.70 -8.38 -3.43
N VAL A 535 -17.32 -9.44 -2.71
CA VAL A 535 -17.90 -10.79 -2.88
C VAL A 535 -19.42 -10.74 -2.66
N GLY A 536 -20.18 -11.46 -3.48
CA GLY A 536 -21.64 -11.48 -3.48
C GLY A 536 -22.31 -10.26 -4.15
N LYS A 537 -21.56 -9.22 -4.52
CA LYS A 537 -22.08 -8.02 -5.19
C LYS A 537 -21.47 -7.80 -6.58
N VAL A 538 -20.14 -7.87 -6.67
CA VAL A 538 -19.39 -7.69 -7.93
C VAL A 538 -18.75 -9.01 -8.37
N VAL A 539 -18.19 -9.76 -7.42
CA VAL A 539 -17.63 -11.10 -7.68
C VAL A 539 -18.38 -12.17 -6.90
N GLY A 540 -18.36 -13.41 -7.38
CA GLY A 540 -18.85 -14.58 -6.64
C GLY A 540 -17.88 -15.06 -5.56
N PRO A 541 -18.24 -16.09 -4.76
CA PRO A 541 -17.35 -16.69 -3.75
C PRO A 541 -16.06 -17.32 -4.32
N ASP A 542 -16.02 -17.54 -5.63
CA ASP A 542 -14.83 -17.99 -6.37
C ASP A 542 -14.07 -16.82 -7.02
N TYR A 543 -14.38 -15.58 -6.65
CA TYR A 543 -13.77 -14.34 -7.14
C TYR A 543 -14.01 -14.05 -8.62
N ARG A 544 -14.89 -14.80 -9.31
CA ARG A 544 -15.30 -14.49 -10.69
C ARG A 544 -16.26 -13.30 -10.72
N VAL A 545 -16.06 -12.39 -11.67
CA VAL A 545 -16.98 -11.26 -11.87
C VAL A 545 -18.35 -11.79 -12.28
N LEU A 546 -19.38 -11.40 -11.53
CA LEU A 546 -20.74 -11.88 -11.75
C LEU A 546 -21.24 -11.42 -13.13
N GLY A 547 -21.74 -12.36 -13.93
CA GLY A 547 -22.27 -12.07 -15.27
C GLY A 547 -21.23 -11.94 -16.38
N VAL A 548 -19.92 -12.09 -16.08
CA VAL A 548 -18.83 -12.01 -17.07
C VAL A 548 -17.99 -13.28 -17.02
N ASP A 549 -17.77 -13.88 -18.19
CA ASP A 549 -16.93 -15.06 -18.29
C ASP A 549 -15.44 -14.68 -18.39
N ARG A 550 -14.58 -15.53 -17.83
CA ARG A 550 -13.11 -15.41 -17.87
C ARG A 550 -12.53 -14.17 -17.20
N LEU A 551 -13.22 -13.61 -16.21
CA LEU A 551 -12.77 -12.45 -15.46
C LEU A 551 -12.88 -12.69 -13.95
N ARG A 552 -11.82 -12.41 -13.20
CA ARG A 552 -11.80 -12.41 -11.74
C ARG A 552 -11.27 -11.10 -11.17
N VAL A 553 -11.58 -10.83 -9.91
CA VAL A 553 -10.91 -9.79 -9.10
C VAL A 553 -10.36 -10.43 -7.83
N VAL A 554 -9.06 -10.28 -7.59
CA VAL A 554 -8.37 -10.89 -6.43
C VAL A 554 -7.43 -9.86 -5.83
N ASP A 555 -7.96 -9.06 -4.90
CA ASP A 555 -7.23 -8.11 -4.05
C ASP A 555 -8.15 -7.55 -2.94
N GLY A 556 -7.68 -6.52 -2.22
CA GLY A 556 -8.41 -5.87 -1.13
C GLY A 556 -9.73 -5.18 -1.53
N SER A 557 -10.03 -5.01 -2.82
CA SER A 557 -11.33 -4.51 -3.29
C SER A 557 -12.49 -5.47 -2.99
N THR A 558 -12.18 -6.75 -2.74
CA THR A 558 -13.17 -7.81 -2.55
C THR A 558 -13.64 -7.96 -1.11
N PHE A 559 -12.98 -7.28 -0.17
CA PHE A 559 -13.29 -7.36 1.25
C PHE A 559 -14.41 -6.41 1.67
N PHE A 560 -15.26 -6.88 2.58
CA PHE A 560 -16.21 -6.04 3.32
C PHE A 560 -15.57 -5.35 4.53
N ASP A 561 -14.60 -6.02 5.14
CA ASP A 561 -13.91 -5.60 6.35
C ASP A 561 -12.40 -5.74 6.13
N SER A 562 -11.61 -4.81 6.64
CA SER A 562 -10.14 -4.93 6.65
C SER A 562 -9.71 -6.10 7.55
N PRO A 563 -9.11 -7.18 7.00
CA PRO A 563 -8.82 -8.37 7.77
C PRO A 563 -7.61 -8.20 8.70
N GLY A 564 -7.69 -8.80 9.89
CA GLY A 564 -6.64 -8.77 10.89
C GLY A 564 -6.36 -7.35 11.43
N THR A 565 -5.15 -7.14 11.96
CA THR A 565 -4.73 -5.80 12.39
C THR A 565 -4.33 -4.93 11.21
N ASN A 566 -3.55 -5.49 10.28
CA ASN A 566 -3.10 -4.82 9.05
C ASN A 566 -3.26 -5.83 7.91
N PRO A 567 -3.87 -5.44 6.78
CA PRO A 567 -4.42 -6.40 5.82
C PRO A 567 -3.36 -7.08 4.93
N GLN A 568 -2.10 -6.61 4.94
CA GLN A 568 -1.10 -7.05 3.94
C GLN A 568 -0.85 -8.56 3.95
N ALA A 569 -0.83 -9.18 5.13
CA ALA A 569 -0.60 -10.62 5.26
C ALA A 569 -1.72 -11.39 4.55
N THR A 570 -2.96 -11.00 4.84
CA THR A 570 -4.16 -11.63 4.27
C THR A 570 -4.29 -11.36 2.78
N VAL A 571 -3.89 -10.19 2.28
CA VAL A 571 -3.92 -9.89 0.84
C VAL A 571 -2.86 -10.71 0.09
N MET A 572 -1.66 -10.90 0.64
CA MET A 572 -0.64 -11.78 0.05
C MET A 572 -1.08 -13.25 0.09
N MET A 573 -1.62 -13.68 1.23
CA MET A 573 -2.21 -15.01 1.41
C MET A 573 -3.31 -15.25 0.39
N LEU A 574 -4.24 -14.31 0.22
CA LEU A 574 -5.36 -14.42 -0.74
C LEU A 574 -4.87 -14.66 -2.17
N GLY A 575 -3.83 -13.92 -2.61
CA GLY A 575 -3.24 -14.10 -3.94
C GLY A 575 -2.74 -15.53 -4.16
N ARG A 576 -2.00 -16.08 -3.18
CA ARG A 576 -1.55 -17.48 -3.23
C ARG A 576 -2.73 -18.45 -3.14
N TYR A 577 -3.62 -18.26 -2.18
CA TYR A 577 -4.79 -19.10 -1.91
C TYR A 577 -5.64 -19.30 -3.17
N VAL A 578 -5.99 -18.22 -3.87
CA VAL A 578 -6.76 -18.30 -5.11
C VAL A 578 -5.94 -18.98 -6.21
N GLY A 579 -4.64 -18.71 -6.29
CA GLY A 579 -3.74 -19.40 -7.22
C GLY A 579 -3.74 -20.91 -7.02
N VAL A 580 -3.57 -21.38 -5.78
CA VAL A 580 -3.57 -22.82 -5.43
C VAL A 580 -4.95 -23.42 -5.71
N LYS A 581 -6.03 -22.72 -5.35
CA LYS A 581 -7.40 -23.17 -5.65
C LYS A 581 -7.62 -23.37 -7.16
N ILE A 582 -7.19 -22.41 -7.98
CA ILE A 582 -7.25 -22.53 -9.45
C ILE A 582 -6.43 -23.73 -9.92
N LEU A 583 -5.19 -23.91 -9.45
CA LEU A 583 -4.36 -25.05 -9.84
C LEU A 583 -5.03 -26.39 -9.46
N ARG A 584 -5.52 -26.53 -8.22
CA ARG A 584 -6.20 -27.74 -7.73
C ARG A 584 -7.45 -28.05 -8.56
N GLU A 585 -8.27 -27.04 -8.87
CA GLU A 585 -9.44 -27.19 -9.75
C GLU A 585 -9.03 -27.71 -11.14
N ARG A 586 -8.04 -27.09 -11.78
CA ARG A 586 -7.69 -27.40 -13.18
C ARG A 586 -6.94 -28.72 -13.33
N LEU A 587 -6.03 -29.04 -12.42
CA LEU A 587 -5.27 -30.29 -12.44
C LEU A 587 -6.12 -31.47 -11.98
N GLY A 588 -6.98 -31.28 -10.97
CA GLY A 588 -7.90 -32.31 -10.51
C GLY A 588 -8.91 -32.71 -11.58
N GLU A 589 -9.39 -31.76 -12.39
CA GLU A 589 -10.23 -32.05 -13.55
C GLU A 589 -9.46 -32.73 -14.68
N ALA A 590 -8.23 -32.29 -14.98
CA ALA A 590 -7.40 -32.92 -16.01
C ALA A 590 -7.06 -34.39 -15.69
N ALA A 591 -7.00 -34.76 -14.41
CA ALA A 591 -6.81 -36.15 -13.98
C ALA A 591 -8.09 -37.00 -13.99
N ARG A 592 -9.28 -36.39 -14.19
CA ARG A 592 -10.58 -37.07 -14.29
C ARG A 592 -11.02 -37.33 -15.74
N VAL A 593 -10.33 -36.72 -16.70
CA VAL A 593 -10.47 -36.94 -18.15
C VAL A 593 -9.37 -37.90 -18.57
#